data_AF-X1RJC8-F1
#
_entry.id   AF-X1RJC8-F1
#
_cell.length_a   1.000
_cell.length_b   1.000
_cell.length_c   1.000
_cell.angle_alpha   90.00
_cell.angle_beta   90.00
_cell.angle_gamma   90.00
#
_symmetry.space_group_name_H-M   'P 1'
#
loop_
_entity.id
_entity.type
_entity.pdbx_description
1 polymer ?
#
loop_
_entity_poly.entity_id
_entity_poly.type
_entity_poly.pdbx_seq_one_letter_code
_entity_poly.pdbx_strand_id
1 'polypeptide(L)'
;EAGATYGQHYWLMQVEAAKLLAEDTEKEISAIASRLMANLNTKDILPPEFASLFAEIEAPAGAFLGDIGGRFVSEIADGAVSQAASPLFESMGYLAYKATPTKKMTPVSTAVLYSRKKISEAFYEERFRMGGFEPIEAKFQYDSMRAYPSIPDIITYSRYHGEPDNVWSTSQKYFDIDPVDFKIWEWLGLQRLTTLQAHALFRRGHLLEADYIKEMAR
;
A
#
# COMPACT_ATOMS: atom_id res chain seq x y z
N GLU A 1 69.04 -22.65 32.62
CA GLU A 1 68.35 -21.66 31.76
C GLU A 1 68.29 -22.23 30.35
N ALA A 2 67.16 -22.78 29.94
CA ALA A 2 66.95 -23.28 28.58
C ALA A 2 66.11 -22.22 27.84
N GLY A 3 66.78 -21.45 26.98
CA GLY A 3 66.16 -20.37 26.21
C GLY A 3 65.03 -20.89 25.34
N ALA A 4 63.90 -20.17 25.35
CA ALA A 4 62.79 -20.41 24.45
C ALA A 4 63.35 -20.49 23.01
N THR A 5 63.04 -21.58 22.31
CA THR A 5 63.52 -21.78 20.94
C THR A 5 62.95 -20.68 20.05
N TYR A 6 63.72 -20.23 19.05
CA TYR A 6 63.33 -19.14 18.14
C TYR A 6 61.92 -19.31 17.55
N GLY A 7 61.49 -20.56 17.31
CA GLY A 7 60.13 -20.88 16.84
C GLY A 7 59.01 -20.60 17.87
N GLN A 8 59.27 -20.77 19.17
CA GLN A 8 58.31 -20.44 20.23
C GLN A 8 58.16 -18.92 20.39
N HIS A 9 59.27 -18.19 20.32
CA HIS A 9 59.26 -16.72 20.33
C HIS A 9 58.56 -16.16 19.09
N TYR A 10 58.83 -16.71 17.91
CA TYR A 10 58.18 -16.29 16.65
C TYR A 10 56.66 -16.54 16.68
N TRP A 11 56.23 -17.69 17.19
CA TRP A 11 54.80 -18.00 17.35
C TRP A 11 54.10 -17.09 18.36
N LEU A 12 54.72 -16.83 19.51
CA LEU A 12 54.20 -15.89 20.52
C LEU A 12 54.05 -14.47 19.95
N MET A 13 55.05 -13.99 19.22
CA MET A 13 55.01 -12.69 18.55
C MET A 13 53.92 -12.61 17.47
N GLN A 14 53.65 -13.71 16.74
CA GLN A 14 52.55 -13.76 15.78
C GLN A 14 51.17 -13.74 16.46
N VAL A 15 51.01 -14.44 17.59
CA VAL A 15 49.78 -14.41 18.39
C VAL A 15 49.56 -13.04 19.02
N GLU A 16 50.63 -12.39 19.52
CA GLU A 16 50.57 -11.02 20.04
C GLU A 16 50.26 -9.99 18.94
N ALA A 17 50.83 -10.12 17.75
CA ALA A 17 50.52 -9.27 16.61
C ALA A 17 49.06 -9.46 16.12
N ALA A 18 48.56 -10.69 16.12
CA ALA A 18 47.16 -10.98 15.81
C ALA A 18 46.20 -10.39 16.87
N LYS A 19 46.60 -10.44 18.15
CA LYS A 19 45.86 -9.83 19.26
C LYS A 19 45.83 -8.30 19.16
N LEU A 20 46.96 -7.67 18.84
CA LEU A 20 47.05 -6.23 18.63
C LEU A 20 46.20 -5.76 17.43
N LEU A 21 46.21 -6.52 16.33
CA LEU A 21 45.36 -6.24 15.17
C LEU A 21 43.86 -6.37 15.49
N ALA A 22 43.48 -7.38 16.27
CA ALA A 22 42.11 -7.53 16.77
C ALA A 22 41.71 -6.37 17.70
N GLU A 23 42.58 -5.98 18.63
CA GLU A 23 42.33 -4.87 19.56
C GLU A 23 42.21 -3.52 18.82
N ASP A 24 43.01 -3.29 17.77
CA ASP A 24 42.94 -2.06 16.99
C ASP A 24 41.72 -2.01 16.05
N THR A 25 41.35 -3.13 15.42
CA THR A 25 40.10 -3.22 14.64
C THR A 25 38.86 -3.09 15.52
N GLU A 26 38.85 -3.66 16.73
CA GLU A 26 37.78 -3.48 17.71
C GLU A 26 37.65 -2.01 18.15
N LYS A 27 38.76 -1.31 18.40
CA LYS A 27 38.74 0.13 18.72
C LYS A 27 38.14 0.95 17.57
N GLU A 28 38.50 0.64 16.32
CA GLU A 28 37.95 1.35 15.16
C GLU A 28 36.45 1.10 14.99
N ILE A 29 36.00 -0.15 15.10
CA ILE A 29 34.58 -0.53 15.03
C ILE A 29 33.79 0.11 16.18
N SER A 30 34.34 0.07 17.38
CA SER A 30 33.76 0.69 18.57
C SER A 30 33.60 2.20 18.40
N ALA A 31 34.63 2.89 17.88
CA ALA A 31 34.56 4.31 17.57
C ALA A 31 33.52 4.66 16.50
N ILE A 32 33.35 3.80 15.48
CA ILE A 32 32.32 3.98 14.44
C ILE A 32 30.92 3.77 15.03
N ALA A 33 30.72 2.74 15.85
CA ALA A 33 29.46 2.45 16.53
C ALA A 33 29.05 3.60 17.47
N SER A 34 29.95 4.07 18.33
CA SER A 34 29.70 5.22 19.22
C SER A 34 29.36 6.49 18.43
N ARG A 35 30.03 6.76 17.30
CA ARG A 35 29.70 7.92 16.44
C ARG A 35 28.33 7.78 15.78
N LEU A 36 27.98 6.60 15.28
CA LEU A 36 26.69 6.34 14.67
C LEU A 36 25.56 6.53 15.70
N MET A 37 25.75 6.01 16.91
CA MET A 37 24.78 6.09 18.00
C MET A 37 24.65 7.49 18.57
N ALA A 38 25.74 8.25 18.68
CA ALA A 38 25.69 9.65 19.09
C ALA A 38 24.94 10.55 18.07
N ASN A 39 24.98 10.17 16.79
CA ASN A 39 24.27 10.88 15.71
C ASN A 39 22.82 10.42 15.51
N LEU A 40 22.47 9.24 16.02
CA LEU A 40 21.09 8.75 16.06
C LEU A 40 20.38 9.43 17.23
N ASN A 41 19.53 10.41 16.92
CA ASN A 41 18.66 11.07 17.91
C ASN A 41 17.48 10.15 18.32
N THR A 42 17.79 8.92 18.74
CA THR A 42 16.84 7.84 19.04
C THR A 42 16.63 7.63 20.53
N LYS A 43 17.40 8.33 21.40
CA LYS A 43 17.29 8.22 22.87
C LYS A 43 15.88 8.50 23.39
N ASP A 44 15.11 9.33 22.70
CA ASP A 44 13.72 9.67 23.07
C ASP A 44 12.67 8.64 22.60
N ILE A 45 13.04 7.74 21.70
CA ILE A 45 12.14 6.75 21.06
C ILE A 45 12.41 5.33 21.57
N LEU A 46 13.55 5.15 22.25
CA LEU A 46 13.97 3.87 22.80
C LEU A 46 13.16 3.52 24.06
N PRO A 47 12.51 2.35 24.09
CA PRO A 47 11.90 1.84 25.31
C PRO A 47 12.98 1.68 26.41
N PRO A 48 12.68 2.01 27.67
CA PRO A 48 13.64 1.95 28.78
C PRO A 48 14.26 0.55 28.98
N GLU A 49 13.59 -0.51 28.52
CA GLU A 49 14.04 -1.90 28.57
C GLU A 49 15.27 -2.18 27.68
N PHE A 50 15.54 -1.32 26.68
CA PHE A 50 16.69 -1.43 25.78
C PHE A 50 17.77 -0.38 26.06
N ALA A 51 17.58 0.47 27.08
CA ALA A 51 18.56 1.49 27.44
C ALA A 51 19.92 0.88 27.80
N SER A 52 19.95 -0.32 28.43
CA SER A 52 21.20 -1.03 28.74
C SER A 52 21.90 -1.57 27.50
N LEU A 53 21.16 -2.17 26.56
CA LEU A 53 21.71 -2.66 25.30
C LEU A 53 22.25 -1.52 24.43
N PHE A 54 21.51 -0.41 24.34
CA PHE A 54 21.95 0.77 23.59
C PHE A 54 23.12 1.48 24.28
N ALA A 55 23.20 1.47 25.62
CA ALA A 55 24.36 1.94 26.37
C ALA A 55 25.59 1.03 26.15
N GLU A 56 25.40 -0.28 26.06
CA GLU A 56 26.47 -1.24 25.73
C GLU A 56 26.96 -1.10 24.28
N ILE A 57 26.09 -0.72 23.34
CA ILE A 57 26.47 -0.40 21.96
C ILE A 57 27.12 1.00 21.85
N GLU A 58 26.70 1.96 22.69
CA GLU A 58 27.28 3.30 22.77
C GLU A 58 28.69 3.28 23.41
N ALA A 59 28.94 2.33 24.31
CA ALA A 59 30.24 2.05 24.91
C ALA A 59 30.58 0.54 24.89
N PRO A 60 30.94 -0.02 23.71
CA PRO A 60 31.29 -1.43 23.59
C PRO A 60 32.53 -1.75 24.43
N ALA A 61 32.36 -2.47 25.53
CA ALA A 61 33.48 -3.08 26.24
C ALA A 61 33.95 -4.33 25.47
N GLY A 62 35.26 -4.59 25.41
CA GLY A 62 35.86 -5.62 24.52
C GLY A 62 35.28 -7.04 24.62
N ALA A 63 34.59 -7.41 25.71
CA ALA A 63 33.90 -8.70 25.83
C ALA A 63 32.51 -8.75 25.16
N PHE A 64 31.92 -7.59 24.85
CA PHE A 64 30.59 -7.47 24.23
C PHE A 64 30.60 -7.98 22.79
N LEU A 65 31.60 -7.59 21.97
CA LEU A 65 31.65 -7.99 20.56
C LEU A 65 31.98 -9.48 20.35
N GLY A 66 32.72 -10.09 21.28
CA GLY A 66 33.18 -11.47 21.15
C GLY A 66 32.13 -12.57 21.42
N ASP A 67 31.23 -12.38 22.40
CA ASP A 67 30.38 -13.50 22.88
C ASP A 67 28.86 -13.20 22.89
N ILE A 68 28.45 -11.97 23.27
CA ILE A 68 27.03 -11.60 23.41
C ILE A 68 26.55 -10.75 22.23
N GLY A 69 27.29 -9.70 21.90
CA GLY A 69 27.05 -8.83 20.75
C GLY A 69 27.22 -9.57 19.42
N GLY A 70 28.19 -10.47 19.31
CA GLY A 70 28.33 -11.35 18.14
C GLY A 70 27.10 -12.24 17.92
N ARG A 71 26.52 -12.81 19.00
CA ARG A 71 25.29 -13.63 18.92
C ARG A 71 24.05 -12.79 18.65
N PHE A 72 23.94 -11.62 19.26
CA PHE A 72 22.83 -10.70 19.04
C PHE A 72 22.82 -10.16 17.60
N VAL A 73 23.99 -9.76 17.09
CA VAL A 73 24.16 -9.34 15.69
C VAL A 73 23.90 -10.51 14.74
N SER A 74 24.37 -11.73 15.06
CA SER A 74 24.07 -12.93 14.27
C SER A 74 22.58 -13.27 14.26
N GLU A 75 21.88 -13.25 15.39
CA GLU A 75 20.44 -13.57 15.47
C GLU A 75 19.56 -12.54 14.73
N ILE A 76 19.95 -11.26 14.77
CA ILE A 76 19.30 -10.21 13.97
C ILE A 76 19.62 -10.37 12.48
N ALA A 77 20.88 -10.66 12.14
CA ALA A 77 21.32 -10.83 10.75
C ALA A 77 20.75 -12.09 10.09
N ASP A 78 20.59 -13.17 10.86
CA ASP A 78 20.03 -14.46 10.42
C ASP A 78 18.49 -14.47 10.43
N GLY A 79 17.85 -13.38 10.87
CA GLY A 79 16.38 -13.24 10.89
C GLY A 79 15.66 -14.18 11.86
N ALA A 80 16.41 -14.96 12.65
CA ALA A 80 15.90 -15.91 13.63
C ALA A 80 15.66 -15.21 14.98
N VAL A 81 14.67 -14.33 15.01
CA VAL A 81 14.14 -13.82 16.27
C VAL A 81 13.53 -15.01 17.01
N SER A 82 14.08 -15.39 18.17
CA SER A 82 13.50 -16.47 18.97
C SER A 82 12.02 -16.18 19.27
N GLN A 83 11.16 -17.20 19.26
CA GLN A 83 9.72 -17.06 19.51
C GLN A 83 9.37 -16.30 20.81
N ALA A 84 10.28 -16.30 21.79
CA ALA A 84 10.12 -15.57 23.05
C ALA A 84 10.35 -14.06 22.91
N ALA A 85 11.17 -13.63 21.95
CA ALA A 85 11.52 -12.23 21.73
C ALA A 85 10.64 -11.56 20.65
N SER A 86 9.97 -12.32 19.79
CA SER A 86 9.10 -11.76 18.73
C SER A 86 8.08 -10.74 19.23
N PRO A 87 7.32 -10.98 20.32
CA PRO A 87 6.32 -10.01 20.80
C PRO A 87 6.94 -8.69 21.26
N LEU A 88 8.16 -8.74 21.81
CA LEU A 88 8.90 -7.55 22.24
C LEU A 88 9.29 -6.70 21.03
N PHE A 89 9.90 -7.30 20.01
CA PHE A 89 10.27 -6.59 18.79
C PHE A 89 9.07 -6.05 18.02
N GLU A 90 7.94 -6.78 18.01
CA GLU A 90 6.68 -6.27 17.48
C GLU A 90 6.20 -5.03 18.24
N SER A 91 6.23 -5.05 19.58
CA SER A 91 5.85 -3.91 20.42
C SER A 91 6.74 -2.67 20.17
N MET A 92 8.05 -2.88 19.96
CA MET A 92 8.98 -1.83 19.56
C MET A 92 8.62 -1.25 18.19
N GLY A 93 8.33 -2.12 17.22
CA GLY A 93 7.86 -1.70 15.90
C GLY A 93 6.61 -0.82 16.00
N TYR A 94 5.63 -1.20 16.84
CA TYR A 94 4.43 -0.39 17.07
C TYR A 94 4.73 0.97 17.72
N LEU A 95 5.62 1.03 18.73
CA LEU A 95 6.02 2.29 19.36
C LEU A 95 6.77 3.20 18.39
N ALA A 96 7.64 2.63 17.55
CA ALA A 96 8.33 3.37 16.49
C ALA A 96 7.34 3.94 15.47
N TYR A 97 6.34 3.16 15.02
CA TYR A 97 5.27 3.64 14.15
C TYR A 97 4.39 4.72 14.81
N LYS A 98 4.21 4.67 16.14
CA LYS A 98 3.48 5.69 16.91
C LYS A 98 4.27 7.00 16.99
N ALA A 99 5.56 6.93 17.27
CA ALA A 99 6.44 8.10 17.35
C ALA A 99 6.69 8.72 15.97
N THR A 100 6.87 7.90 14.94
CA THR A 100 7.06 8.32 13.55
C THR A 100 6.00 7.65 12.67
N PRO A 101 4.86 8.31 12.43
CA PRO A 101 3.79 7.78 11.58
C PRO A 101 4.24 7.71 10.11
N THR A 102 4.86 6.60 9.75
CA THR A 102 5.34 6.31 8.38
C THR A 102 4.20 5.82 7.49
N LYS A 103 3.22 5.10 8.06
CA LYS A 103 2.03 4.67 7.33
C LYS A 103 1.18 5.87 6.94
N LYS A 104 1.08 6.13 5.63
CA LYS A 104 0.19 7.14 5.07
C LYS A 104 -1.07 6.49 4.52
N MET A 105 -2.12 7.29 4.37
CA MET A 105 -3.36 6.86 3.76
C MET A 105 -3.10 6.39 2.32
N THR A 106 -3.78 5.32 1.90
CA THR A 106 -3.61 4.79 0.54
C THR A 106 -4.20 5.75 -0.50
N PRO A 107 -3.72 5.76 -1.75
CA PRO A 107 -4.31 6.57 -2.82
C PRO A 107 -5.82 6.34 -2.98
N VAL A 108 -6.28 5.09 -2.85
CA VAL A 108 -7.69 4.71 -2.93
C VAL A 108 -8.54 5.37 -1.83
N SER A 109 -8.13 5.24 -0.57
CA SER A 109 -8.86 5.86 0.55
C SER A 109 -8.81 7.39 0.51
N THR A 110 -7.70 7.95 0.02
CA THR A 110 -7.55 9.39 -0.23
C THR A 110 -8.53 9.88 -1.29
N ALA A 111 -8.63 9.20 -2.44
CA ALA A 111 -9.57 9.53 -3.51
C ALA A 111 -11.03 9.52 -3.04
N VAL A 112 -11.41 8.56 -2.18
CA VAL A 112 -12.74 8.50 -1.57
C VAL A 112 -13.03 9.68 -0.64
N LEU A 113 -12.06 10.09 0.19
CA LEU A 113 -12.25 11.27 1.05
C LEU A 113 -12.29 12.57 0.25
N TYR A 114 -11.50 12.64 -0.83
CA TYR A 114 -11.49 13.78 -1.74
C TYR A 114 -12.84 13.92 -2.46
N SER A 115 -13.42 12.84 -2.99
CA SER A 115 -14.73 12.87 -3.64
C SER A 115 -15.86 13.31 -2.70
N ARG A 116 -15.72 13.06 -1.40
CA ARG A 116 -16.65 13.49 -0.35
C ARG A 116 -16.38 14.91 0.17
N LYS A 117 -15.45 15.64 -0.43
CA LYS A 117 -14.99 16.98 0.00
C LYS A 117 -14.57 17.03 1.47
N LYS A 118 -13.97 15.95 1.98
CA LYS A 118 -13.51 15.87 3.39
C LYS A 118 -12.04 16.27 3.57
N ILE A 119 -11.29 16.34 2.48
CA ILE A 119 -9.88 16.74 2.46
C ILE A 119 -9.67 17.76 1.33
N SER A 120 -8.60 18.54 1.42
CA SER A 120 -8.20 19.49 0.39
C SER A 120 -7.53 18.80 -0.80
N GLU A 121 -7.53 19.46 -1.96
CA GLU A 121 -6.82 19.01 -3.16
C GLU A 121 -5.31 18.87 -2.91
N ALA A 122 -4.70 19.83 -2.19
CA ALA A 122 -3.30 19.75 -1.80
C ALA A 122 -2.97 18.49 -0.99
N PHE A 123 -3.84 18.10 -0.04
CA PHE A 123 -3.64 16.86 0.72
C PHE A 123 -3.83 15.62 -0.16
N TYR A 124 -4.76 15.66 -1.10
CA TYR A 124 -4.98 14.58 -2.06
C TYR A 124 -3.75 14.37 -2.96
N GLU A 125 -3.21 15.43 -3.56
CA GLU A 125 -2.01 15.35 -4.39
C GLU A 125 -0.79 14.87 -3.62
N GLU A 126 -0.60 15.35 -2.38
CA GLU A 126 0.51 14.95 -1.53
C GLU A 126 0.53 13.43 -1.31
N ARG A 127 -0.63 12.83 -1.04
CA ARG A 127 -0.73 11.37 -0.82
C ARG A 127 -0.48 10.57 -2.09
N PHE A 128 -0.96 11.04 -3.24
CA PHE A 128 -0.69 10.38 -4.52
C PHE A 128 0.78 10.49 -4.94
N ARG A 129 1.42 11.64 -4.72
CA ARG A 129 2.87 11.80 -4.94
C ARG A 129 3.70 10.92 -4.02
N MET A 130 3.32 10.79 -2.74
CA MET A 130 3.98 9.84 -1.82
C MET A 130 3.81 8.38 -2.26
N GLY A 131 2.73 8.06 -2.97
CA GLY A 131 2.52 6.74 -3.58
C GLY A 131 3.31 6.52 -4.87
N GLY A 132 4.03 7.53 -5.38
CA GLY A 132 4.81 7.45 -6.61
C GLY A 132 4.04 7.74 -7.90
N PHE A 133 2.79 8.22 -7.82
CA PHE A 133 1.98 8.52 -9.00
C PHE A 133 2.32 9.89 -9.59
N GLU A 134 2.30 9.98 -10.91
CA GLU A 134 2.28 11.27 -11.62
C GLU A 134 0.95 12.00 -11.35
N PRO A 135 0.89 13.35 -11.29
CA PRO A 135 -0.36 14.08 -11.09
C PRO A 135 -1.47 13.71 -12.07
N ILE A 136 -1.14 13.38 -13.32
CA ILE A 136 -2.14 12.98 -14.32
C ILE A 136 -2.72 11.60 -14.03
N GLU A 137 -1.90 10.65 -13.60
CA GLU A 137 -2.34 9.31 -13.19
C GLU A 137 -3.16 9.37 -11.91
N ALA A 138 -2.84 10.28 -10.99
CA ALA A 138 -3.65 10.52 -9.81
C ALA A 138 -5.09 10.87 -10.19
N LYS A 139 -5.25 11.79 -11.15
CA LYS A 139 -6.56 12.18 -11.68
C LYS A 139 -7.30 11.01 -12.31
N PHE A 140 -6.65 10.23 -13.16
CA PHE A 140 -7.29 9.05 -13.77
C PHE A 140 -7.67 7.98 -12.76
N GLN A 141 -6.84 7.76 -11.74
CA GLN A 141 -7.13 6.84 -10.65
C GLN A 141 -8.30 7.32 -9.78
N TYR A 142 -8.45 8.64 -9.62
CA TYR A 142 -9.61 9.21 -8.97
C TYR A 142 -10.88 9.09 -9.82
N ASP A 143 -10.79 9.38 -11.12
CA ASP A 143 -11.90 9.27 -12.05
C ASP A 143 -12.36 7.81 -12.23
N SER A 144 -11.46 6.83 -12.18
CA SER A 144 -11.80 5.40 -12.24
C SER A 144 -12.57 4.88 -11.02
N MET A 145 -12.45 5.56 -9.87
CA MET A 145 -13.19 5.23 -8.65
C MET A 145 -14.57 5.90 -8.60
N ARG A 146 -14.82 6.89 -9.46
CA ARG A 146 -16.12 7.54 -9.52
C ARG A 146 -17.12 6.56 -10.12
N ALA A 147 -18.29 6.45 -9.50
CA ALA A 147 -19.38 5.67 -10.08
C ALA A 147 -19.71 6.22 -11.48
N TYR A 148 -19.55 5.36 -12.48
CA TYR A 148 -19.94 5.66 -13.85
C TYR A 148 -21.34 5.09 -14.13
N PRO A 149 -22.19 5.77 -14.90
CA PRO A 149 -23.50 5.23 -15.29
C PRO A 149 -23.37 3.86 -15.94
N SER A 150 -24.33 2.97 -15.66
CA SER A 150 -24.36 1.66 -16.31
C SER A 150 -24.77 1.81 -17.79
N ILE A 151 -24.44 0.83 -18.63
CA ILE A 151 -24.84 0.86 -20.05
C ILE A 151 -26.35 1.08 -20.22
N PRO A 152 -27.26 0.39 -19.48
CA PRO A 152 -28.69 0.69 -19.52
C PRO A 152 -29.07 2.14 -19.24
N ASP A 153 -28.41 2.78 -18.27
CA ASP A 153 -28.66 4.18 -17.93
C ASP A 153 -28.22 5.10 -19.07
N ILE A 154 -27.09 4.79 -19.71
CA ILE A 154 -26.58 5.52 -20.88
C ILE A 154 -27.53 5.37 -22.06
N ILE A 155 -28.06 4.18 -22.31
CA ILE A 155 -29.05 3.95 -23.38
C ILE A 155 -30.34 4.73 -23.08
N THR A 156 -30.83 4.66 -21.85
CA THR A 156 -32.05 5.39 -21.43
C THR A 156 -31.85 6.91 -21.57
N TYR A 157 -30.72 7.42 -21.08
CA TYR A 157 -30.32 8.83 -21.26
C TYR A 157 -30.27 9.21 -22.75
N SER A 158 -29.68 8.34 -23.58
CA SER A 158 -29.57 8.55 -25.03
C SER A 158 -30.94 8.60 -25.72
N ARG A 159 -31.94 7.83 -25.27
CA ARG A 159 -33.32 7.92 -25.79
C ARG A 159 -34.00 9.24 -25.46
N TYR A 160 -33.75 9.79 -24.26
CA TYR A 160 -34.39 11.03 -23.82
C TYR A 160 -33.70 12.30 -24.34
N HIS A 161 -32.38 12.26 -24.55
CA HIS A 161 -31.58 13.43 -24.92
C HIS A 161 -31.02 13.39 -26.35
N GLY A 162 -31.15 12.26 -27.05
CA GLY A 162 -30.75 12.07 -28.44
C GLY A 162 -31.94 11.77 -29.35
N GLU A 163 -31.70 10.94 -30.37
CA GLU A 163 -32.77 10.41 -31.22
C GLU A 163 -33.40 9.18 -30.57
N PRO A 164 -34.71 9.19 -30.26
CA PRO A 164 -35.37 8.08 -29.58
C PRO A 164 -35.27 6.74 -30.34
N ASP A 165 -35.25 6.80 -31.67
CA ASP A 165 -35.21 5.64 -32.56
C ASP A 165 -33.78 5.17 -32.89
N ASN A 166 -32.77 6.02 -32.65
CA ASN A 166 -31.38 5.71 -32.93
C ASN A 166 -30.47 6.24 -31.81
N VAL A 167 -30.30 5.41 -30.78
CA VAL A 167 -29.53 5.79 -29.59
C VAL A 167 -28.02 5.69 -29.78
N TRP A 168 -27.56 5.01 -30.84
CA TRP A 168 -26.14 4.72 -31.10
C TRP A 168 -25.27 5.98 -31.11
N SER A 169 -25.71 7.00 -31.85
CA SER A 169 -24.97 8.25 -32.06
C SER A 169 -24.70 9.01 -30.76
N THR A 170 -25.55 8.82 -29.75
CA THR A 170 -25.46 9.49 -28.46
C THR A 170 -24.74 8.60 -27.45
N SER A 171 -25.03 7.30 -27.42
CA SER A 171 -24.39 6.36 -26.48
C SER A 171 -22.89 6.21 -26.71
N GLN A 172 -22.45 6.18 -27.98
CA GLN A 172 -21.04 6.01 -28.35
C GLN A 172 -20.14 7.16 -27.87
N LYS A 173 -20.72 8.35 -27.59
CA LYS A 173 -19.98 9.50 -27.06
C LYS A 173 -19.58 9.31 -25.59
N TYR A 174 -20.31 8.47 -24.86
CA TYR A 174 -20.13 8.29 -23.42
C TYR A 174 -19.55 6.92 -23.06
N PHE A 175 -19.73 5.90 -23.90
CA PHE A 175 -19.20 4.58 -23.63
C PHE A 175 -18.84 3.87 -24.94
N ASP A 176 -17.71 3.17 -24.92
CA ASP A 176 -17.29 2.31 -26.03
C ASP A 176 -18.07 0.99 -25.97
N ILE A 177 -19.17 0.92 -26.72
CA ILE A 177 -20.05 -0.26 -26.78
C ILE A 177 -19.73 -1.01 -28.08
N ASP A 178 -19.48 -2.32 -27.97
CA ASP A 178 -19.34 -3.17 -29.17
C ASP A 178 -20.63 -3.12 -30.01
N PRO A 179 -20.55 -2.90 -31.34
CA PRO A 179 -21.72 -2.82 -32.21
C PRO A 179 -22.63 -4.08 -32.19
N VAL A 180 -22.08 -5.25 -31.85
CA VAL A 180 -22.81 -6.51 -31.70
C VAL A 180 -23.62 -6.50 -30.40
N ASP A 181 -22.98 -6.18 -29.28
CA ASP A 181 -23.60 -6.14 -27.95
C ASP A 181 -24.61 -5.00 -27.84
N PHE A 182 -24.38 -3.90 -28.56
CA PHE A 182 -25.27 -2.76 -28.60
C PHE A 182 -26.70 -3.13 -28.97
N LYS A 183 -26.91 -4.10 -29.88
CA LYS A 183 -28.26 -4.54 -30.28
C LYS A 183 -29.04 -5.10 -29.09
N ILE A 184 -28.37 -5.78 -28.18
CA ILE A 184 -28.97 -6.33 -26.96
C ILE A 184 -29.33 -5.18 -26.01
N TRP A 185 -28.40 -4.25 -25.81
CA TRP A 185 -28.62 -3.10 -24.93
C TRP A 185 -29.70 -2.15 -25.43
N GLU A 186 -29.75 -1.91 -26.75
CA GLU A 186 -30.79 -1.13 -27.40
C GLU A 186 -32.17 -1.75 -27.14
N TRP A 187 -32.29 -3.06 -27.34
CA TRP A 187 -33.53 -3.79 -27.09
C TRP A 187 -33.92 -3.74 -25.60
N LEU A 188 -32.97 -3.97 -24.68
CA LEU A 188 -33.21 -3.90 -23.23
C LEU A 188 -33.61 -2.50 -22.77
N GLY A 189 -33.08 -1.46 -23.40
CA GLY A 189 -33.41 -0.06 -23.12
C GLY A 189 -34.73 0.42 -23.72
N LEU A 190 -35.50 -0.43 -24.41
CA LEU A 190 -36.83 -0.07 -24.92
C LEU A 190 -37.83 0.05 -23.77
N GLN A 191 -38.53 1.18 -23.70
CA GLN A 191 -39.66 1.37 -22.79
C GLN A 191 -40.89 0.65 -23.35
N ARG A 192 -41.20 -0.51 -22.76
CA ARG A 192 -42.33 -1.34 -23.16
C ARG A 192 -43.42 -1.29 -22.11
N LEU A 193 -44.67 -1.37 -22.57
CA LEU A 193 -45.79 -1.55 -21.65
C LEU A 193 -45.66 -2.92 -20.98
N THR A 194 -45.78 -2.93 -19.66
CA THR A 194 -45.94 -4.21 -18.96
C THR A 194 -47.26 -4.87 -19.37
N THR A 195 -47.33 -6.19 -19.28
CA THR A 195 -48.55 -6.97 -19.58
C THR A 195 -49.78 -6.41 -18.86
N LEU A 196 -49.61 -5.99 -17.59
CA LEU A 196 -50.69 -5.42 -16.79
C LEU A 196 -51.14 -4.05 -17.31
N GLN A 197 -50.20 -3.19 -17.72
CA GLN A 197 -50.52 -1.89 -18.31
C GLN A 197 -51.21 -2.04 -19.66
N ALA A 198 -50.72 -2.94 -20.53
CA ALA A 198 -51.35 -3.25 -21.80
C ALA A 198 -52.78 -3.75 -21.62
N HIS A 199 -53.00 -4.69 -20.68
CA HIS A 199 -54.32 -5.21 -20.36
C HIS A 199 -55.26 -4.15 -19.77
N ALA A 200 -54.74 -3.25 -18.92
CA ALA A 200 -55.51 -2.14 -18.38
C ALA A 200 -55.94 -1.14 -19.46
N LEU A 201 -55.04 -0.80 -20.40
CA LEU A 201 -55.34 0.10 -21.52
C LEU A 201 -56.35 -0.51 -22.49
N PHE A 202 -56.23 -1.81 -22.78
CA PHE A 202 -57.18 -2.54 -23.62
C PHE A 202 -58.59 -2.54 -23.01
N ARG A 203 -58.72 -2.90 -21.72
CA ARG A 203 -60.04 -2.88 -21.02
C ARG A 203 -60.67 -1.49 -20.94
N ARG A 204 -59.85 -0.44 -20.93
CA ARG A 204 -60.32 0.97 -20.93
C ARG A 204 -60.63 1.49 -22.33
N GLY A 205 -60.46 0.68 -23.38
CA GLY A 205 -60.74 1.07 -24.76
C GLY A 205 -59.70 2.03 -25.37
N HIS A 206 -58.53 2.18 -24.76
CA HIS A 206 -57.45 3.02 -25.28
C HIS A 206 -56.47 2.25 -26.18
N LEU A 207 -56.63 0.94 -26.30
CA LEU A 207 -55.80 0.04 -27.09
C LEU A 207 -56.71 -0.83 -27.94
N LEU A 208 -56.48 -0.89 -29.25
CA LEU A 208 -57.22 -1.77 -30.16
C LEU A 208 -56.78 -3.23 -29.96
N GLU A 209 -57.65 -4.18 -30.27
CA GLU A 209 -57.35 -5.62 -30.12
C GLU A 209 -56.11 -6.04 -30.91
N ALA A 210 -55.96 -5.54 -32.14
CA ALA A 210 -54.80 -5.81 -32.98
C ALA A 210 -53.48 -5.31 -32.36
N ASP A 211 -53.50 -4.16 -31.69
CA ASP A 211 -52.32 -3.57 -31.06
C ASP A 211 -52.05 -4.20 -29.68
N TYR A 212 -53.08 -4.63 -28.97
CA TYR A 212 -52.95 -5.42 -27.75
C TYR A 212 -52.25 -6.75 -28.01
N ILE A 213 -52.63 -7.48 -29.08
CA ILE A 213 -51.99 -8.74 -29.45
C ILE A 213 -50.51 -8.52 -29.80
N LYS A 214 -50.16 -7.41 -30.48
CA LYS A 214 -48.76 -7.06 -30.79
C LYS A 214 -47.96 -6.75 -29.53
N GLU A 215 -48.50 -5.98 -28.60
CA GLU A 215 -47.83 -5.65 -27.34
C GLU A 215 -47.64 -6.89 -26.43
N MET A 216 -48.56 -7.86 -26.51
CA MET A 216 -48.44 -9.15 -25.79
C MET A 216 -47.42 -10.10 -26.41
N ALA A 217 -47.02 -9.87 -27.67
CA ALA A 217 -46.07 -10.71 -28.41
C ALA A 217 -44.63 -10.16 -28.44
N ARG A 218 -44.39 -8.98 -27.85
CA ARG A 218 -43.09 -8.29 -27.76
C ARG A 218 -42.31 -8.63 -26.49
#